data_AF-A0A958IMS0-F1
#
_entry.id   AF-A0A958IMS0-F1
#
_cell.length_a   1.000
_cell.length_b   1.000
_cell.length_c   1.000
_cell.angle_alpha   90.00
_cell.angle_beta   90.00
_cell.angle_gamma   90.00
#
_symmetry.space_group_name_H-M   'P 1'
#
loop_
_entity.id
_entity.type
_entity.pdbx_description
1 polymer ?
#
loop_
_entity_poly.entity_id
_entity_poly.type
_entity_poly.pdbx_seq_one_letter_code
_entity_poly.pdbx_strand_id
1 'polypeptide(L)'
;MPSAKKNVPAVKDVWQTLQDRTVARFISHLPPKTLPDDAQVRTAVNETESLLMDELCSAKQLSELWERADIEERQIAYARLEFSTWKNERPLLLPAPTFTERMNGAKLAIAVMLGTLAGAMLLSGAFNFLSDDPQTGQMLGGIIGSGAMVMVLWYASENKNVRRYLAAALGVATAAEVAIMFGKLSGLGMLWSALRPRFIGTGILVGLRRFFAYAGIVFLLRMSVRKPVFNRLEYEKNLRICIALWLDNARQFIASLKEASQKSGEKQALPEPVIAKKLGGYLHKLHQSQPAELATA
;
A
#
# COMPACT_ATOMS: atom_id res chain seq x y z
N MET A 1 57.20 -3.27 17.31
CA MET A 1 56.01 -3.87 16.70
C MET A 1 54.89 -2.85 16.73
N PRO A 2 54.46 -2.31 15.58
CA PRO A 2 53.37 -1.35 15.53
C PRO A 2 52.06 -2.03 15.93
N SER A 3 51.44 -1.55 17.00
CA SER A 3 50.10 -1.93 17.42
C SER A 3 49.14 -1.68 16.25
N ALA A 4 48.62 -2.76 15.66
CA ALA A 4 47.61 -2.69 14.62
C ALA A 4 46.39 -2.00 15.22
N LYS A 5 46.19 -0.71 14.90
CA LYS A 5 44.93 -0.01 15.18
C LYS A 5 43.84 -0.80 14.49
N LYS A 6 43.10 -1.61 15.27
CA LYS A 6 41.84 -2.22 14.85
C LYS A 6 40.98 -1.07 14.35
N ASN A 7 40.70 -1.03 13.04
CA ASN A 7 39.69 -0.15 12.48
C ASN A 7 38.36 -0.61 13.08
N VAL A 8 37.99 0.01 14.20
CA VAL A 8 36.64 -0.11 14.75
C VAL A 8 35.76 0.61 13.73
N PRO A 9 34.83 -0.09 13.04
CA PRO A 9 33.90 0.56 12.13
C PRO A 9 33.22 1.69 12.89
N ALA A 10 33.02 2.84 12.23
CA ALA A 10 32.43 3.98 12.92
C ALA A 10 31.05 3.56 13.45
N VAL A 11 30.74 3.85 14.72
CA VAL A 11 29.47 3.47 15.38
C VAL A 11 28.22 3.82 14.55
N LYS A 12 28.33 4.83 13.67
CA LYS A 12 27.31 5.23 12.70
C LYS A 12 26.94 4.10 11.71
N ASP A 13 27.90 3.25 11.35
CA ASP A 13 27.72 2.15 10.40
C ASP A 13 26.90 1.01 10.99
N VAL A 14 26.96 0.80 12.32
CA VAL A 14 26.29 -0.32 12.98
C VAL A 14 24.77 -0.11 13.02
N TRP A 15 24.31 1.08 13.40
CA TRP A 15 22.88 1.40 13.45
C TRP A 15 22.23 1.40 12.07
N GLN A 16 22.95 1.90 11.07
CA GLN A 16 22.48 1.88 9.68
C GLN A 16 22.42 0.45 9.13
N THR A 17 23.43 -0.38 9.43
CA THR A 17 23.41 -1.81 9.07
C THR A 17 22.25 -2.55 9.74
N LEU A 18 21.98 -2.27 11.02
CA LEU A 18 20.85 -2.85 11.73
C LEU A 18 19.53 -2.43 11.09
N GLN A 19 19.33 -1.13 10.84
CA GLN A 19 18.15 -0.61 10.14
C GLN A 19 17.94 -1.31 8.79
N ASP A 20 18.99 -1.41 7.96
CA ASP A 20 18.91 -2.04 6.64
C ASP A 20 18.52 -3.53 6.74
N ARG A 21 19.11 -4.27 7.68
CA ARG A 21 18.77 -5.68 7.92
C ARG A 21 17.34 -5.86 8.42
N THR A 22 16.91 -5.03 9.36
CA THR A 22 15.57 -5.03 9.92
C THR A 22 14.52 -4.76 8.84
N VAL A 23 14.76 -3.75 7.99
CA VAL A 23 13.89 -3.44 6.84
C VAL A 23 13.87 -4.60 5.84
N ALA A 24 15.03 -5.15 5.49
CA ALA A 24 15.13 -6.27 4.56
C ALA A 24 14.39 -7.51 5.09
N ARG A 25 14.52 -7.81 6.38
CA ARG A 25 13.82 -8.91 7.04
C ARG A 25 12.31 -8.69 6.99
N PHE A 26 11.83 -7.51 7.41
CA PHE A 26 10.41 -7.18 7.35
C PHE A 26 9.83 -7.36 5.94
N ILE A 27 10.50 -6.79 4.94
CA ILE A 27 10.09 -6.85 3.54
C ILE A 27 10.13 -8.29 2.98
N SER A 28 11.02 -9.16 3.48
CA SER A 28 11.09 -10.56 3.07
C SER A 28 9.88 -11.40 3.49
N HIS A 29 9.16 -10.97 4.55
CA HIS A 29 7.93 -11.62 5.01
C HIS A 29 6.68 -11.14 4.25
N LEU A 30 6.79 -10.09 3.44
CA LEU A 30 5.67 -9.58 2.65
C LEU A 30 5.62 -10.22 1.25
N PRO A 31 4.42 -10.47 0.71
CA PRO A 31 4.28 -10.97 -0.65
C PRO A 31 4.81 -9.93 -1.66
N PRO A 32 5.50 -10.38 -2.73
CA PRO A 32 6.21 -9.46 -3.61
C PRO A 32 5.31 -8.63 -4.53
N LYS A 33 4.09 -9.10 -4.82
CA LYS A 33 3.20 -8.53 -5.84
C LYS A 33 1.74 -8.36 -5.41
N THR A 34 1.34 -8.97 -4.29
CA THR A 34 -0.03 -8.92 -3.80
C THR A 34 -0.14 -8.01 -2.59
N LEU A 35 -1.38 -7.63 -2.26
CA LEU A 35 -1.69 -6.93 -1.04
C LEU A 35 -1.30 -7.81 0.16
N PRO A 36 -0.44 -7.36 1.08
CA PRO A 36 -0.23 -8.08 2.33
C PRO A 36 -1.52 -8.05 3.15
N ASP A 37 -1.88 -9.21 3.71
CA ASP A 37 -2.97 -9.31 4.67
C ASP A 37 -2.50 -8.85 6.07
N ASP A 38 -3.44 -8.47 6.93
CA ASP A 38 -3.16 -8.00 8.29
C ASP A 38 -2.36 -9.03 9.10
N ALA A 39 -2.65 -10.32 8.91
CA ALA A 39 -1.91 -11.41 9.54
C ALA A 39 -0.43 -11.43 9.10
N GLN A 40 -0.16 -11.21 7.81
CA GLN A 40 1.21 -11.18 7.27
C GLN A 40 1.98 -9.98 7.79
N VAL A 41 1.34 -8.82 7.87
CA VAL A 41 1.94 -7.62 8.46
C VAL A 41 2.28 -7.85 9.93
N ARG A 42 1.36 -8.44 10.72
CA ARG A 42 1.63 -8.77 12.13
C ARG A 42 2.79 -9.76 12.29
N THR A 43 2.84 -10.81 11.48
CA THR A 43 3.98 -11.75 11.50
C THR A 43 5.28 -11.02 11.16
N ALA A 44 5.29 -10.16 10.13
CA ALA A 44 6.46 -9.39 9.75
C ALA A 44 6.91 -8.44 10.87
N VAL A 45 5.98 -7.76 11.55
CA VAL A 45 6.27 -6.92 12.72
C VAL A 45 6.91 -7.75 13.83
N ASN A 46 6.30 -8.88 14.21
CA ASN A 46 6.77 -9.71 15.32
C ASN A 46 8.18 -10.27 15.06
N GLU A 47 8.44 -10.77 13.85
CA GLU A 47 9.77 -11.25 13.43
C GLU A 47 10.82 -10.14 13.46
N THR A 48 10.42 -8.95 13.02
CA THR A 48 11.29 -7.77 12.98
C THR A 48 11.62 -7.27 14.38
N GLU A 49 10.63 -7.24 15.28
CA GLU A 49 10.84 -6.92 16.68
C GLU A 49 11.71 -7.96 17.37
N SER A 50 11.52 -9.26 17.11
CA SER A 50 12.38 -10.32 17.66
C SER A 50 13.83 -10.12 17.23
N LEU A 51 14.07 -9.89 15.94
CA LEU A 51 15.41 -9.62 15.41
C LEU A 51 16.04 -8.37 16.05
N LEU A 52 15.27 -7.29 16.20
CA LEU A 52 15.75 -6.07 16.87
C LEU A 52 16.11 -6.34 18.34
N MET A 53 15.28 -7.09 19.07
CA MET A 53 15.54 -7.45 20.45
C MET A 53 16.82 -8.29 20.60
N ASP A 54 16.98 -9.30 19.74
CA ASP A 54 18.12 -10.20 19.79
C ASP A 54 19.43 -9.48 19.42
N GLU A 55 19.42 -8.60 18.42
CA GLU A 55 20.59 -7.82 18.01
C GLU A 55 20.95 -6.74 19.06
N LEU A 56 19.97 -5.95 19.52
CA LEU A 56 20.19 -4.86 20.48
C LEU A 56 20.60 -5.36 21.87
N CYS A 57 20.07 -6.51 22.30
CA CYS A 57 20.44 -7.12 23.57
C CYS A 57 21.58 -8.14 23.43
N SER A 58 22.20 -8.26 22.25
CA SER A 58 23.35 -9.16 22.09
C SER A 58 24.53 -8.67 22.91
N ALA A 59 25.30 -9.62 23.47
CA ALA A 59 26.51 -9.31 24.24
C ALA A 59 27.46 -8.40 23.46
N LYS A 60 27.58 -8.65 22.15
CA LYS A 60 28.43 -7.88 21.24
C LYS A 60 27.94 -6.43 21.07
N GLN A 61 26.63 -6.24 20.87
CA GLN A 61 26.10 -4.90 20.64
C GLN A 61 26.13 -4.07 21.92
N LEU A 62 25.78 -4.68 23.05
CA LEU A 62 25.88 -4.01 24.35
C LEU A 62 27.34 -3.68 24.68
N SER A 63 28.31 -4.57 24.40
CA SER A 63 29.72 -4.32 24.70
C SER A 63 30.28 -3.14 23.90
N GLU A 64 29.87 -3.04 22.63
CA GLU A 64 30.19 -1.91 21.77
C GLU A 64 29.51 -0.62 22.23
N LEU A 65 28.21 -0.64 22.54
CA LEU A 65 27.46 0.55 22.97
C LEU A 65 27.85 1.05 24.38
N TRP A 66 28.23 0.13 25.27
CA TRP A 66 28.65 0.48 26.63
C TRP A 66 30.16 0.70 26.75
N GLU A 67 30.92 0.50 25.67
CA GLU A 67 32.38 0.64 25.62
C GLU A 67 33.07 -0.23 26.70
N ARG A 68 32.57 -1.45 26.89
CA ARG A 68 33.09 -2.42 27.86
C ARG A 68 33.45 -3.72 27.15
N ALA A 69 34.63 -4.26 27.43
CA ALA A 69 35.08 -5.50 26.81
C ALA A 69 34.20 -6.70 27.21
N ASP A 70 33.83 -6.76 28.49
CA ASP A 70 33.06 -7.86 29.06
C ASP A 70 31.79 -7.34 29.71
N ILE A 71 30.65 -7.84 29.22
CA ILE A 71 29.35 -7.62 29.83
C ILE A 71 28.91 -8.93 30.46
N GLU A 72 28.64 -8.87 31.76
CA GLU A 72 28.15 -10.03 32.51
C GLU A 72 26.77 -10.46 32.02
N GLU A 73 26.50 -11.76 32.02
CA GLU A 73 25.21 -12.32 31.62
C GLU A 73 24.04 -11.71 32.41
N ARG A 74 24.26 -11.38 33.69
CA ARG A 74 23.27 -10.68 34.52
C ARG A 74 22.90 -9.30 33.99
N GLN A 75 23.86 -8.57 33.43
CA GLN A 75 23.63 -7.25 32.83
C GLN A 75 22.87 -7.37 31.51
N ILE A 76 23.16 -8.41 30.72
CA ILE A 76 22.41 -8.72 29.49
C ILE A 76 20.95 -9.07 29.83
N ALA A 77 20.73 -9.92 30.83
CA ALA A 77 19.40 -10.29 31.28
C ALA A 77 18.61 -9.07 31.82
N TYR A 78 19.28 -8.19 32.58
CA TYR A 78 18.70 -6.94 33.05
C TYR A 78 18.32 -6.02 31.88
N ALA A 79 19.24 -5.79 30.93
CA ALA A 79 18.98 -4.99 29.75
C ALA A 79 17.80 -5.55 28.94
N ARG A 80 17.74 -6.87 28.73
CA ARG A 80 16.64 -7.52 28.01
C ARG A 80 15.29 -7.34 28.70
N LEU A 81 15.25 -7.43 30.03
CA LEU A 81 14.04 -7.23 30.83
C LEU A 81 13.54 -5.78 30.73
N GLU A 82 14.41 -4.81 30.98
CA GLU A 82 14.06 -3.40 30.94
C GLU A 82 13.66 -2.98 29.52
N PHE A 83 14.38 -3.47 28.50
CA PHE A 83 14.08 -3.19 27.10
C PHE A 83 12.76 -3.83 26.66
N SER A 84 12.43 -5.04 27.15
CA SER A 84 11.12 -5.65 26.90
C SER A 84 9.96 -4.83 27.48
N THR A 85 10.17 -4.23 28.66
CA THR A 85 9.18 -3.34 29.30
C THR A 85 9.03 -2.06 28.49
N TRP A 86 10.15 -1.44 28.11
CA TRP A 86 10.17 -0.24 27.27
C TRP A 86 9.52 -0.48 25.90
N LYS A 87 9.78 -1.64 25.26
CA LYS A 87 9.16 -2.02 23.98
C LYS A 87 7.63 -2.04 24.08
N ASN A 88 7.09 -2.58 25.18
CA ASN A 88 5.64 -2.64 25.38
C ASN A 88 5.03 -1.24 25.57
N GLU A 89 5.77 -0.30 26.16
CA GLU A 89 5.35 1.10 26.29
C GLU A 89 5.51 1.89 24.98
N ARG A 90 6.50 1.52 24.15
CA ARG A 90 6.83 2.17 22.88
C ARG A 90 6.93 1.14 21.75
N PRO A 91 5.80 0.54 21.33
CA PRO A 91 5.80 -0.45 20.28
C PRO A 91 6.28 0.14 18.95
N LEU A 92 6.81 -0.73 18.07
CA LEU A 92 7.19 -0.30 16.73
C LEU A 92 5.92 -0.02 15.90
N LEU A 93 5.54 1.25 15.82
CA LEU A 93 4.39 1.69 15.02
C LEU A 93 4.80 1.77 13.55
N LEU A 94 4.47 0.73 12.79
CA LEU A 94 4.64 0.74 11.35
C LEU A 94 3.40 1.31 10.66
N PRO A 95 3.58 2.11 9.60
CA PRO A 95 2.46 2.63 8.83
C PRO A 95 1.73 1.48 8.13
N ALA A 96 0.44 1.67 7.87
CA ALA A 96 -0.31 0.79 7.00
C ALA A 96 0.31 0.81 5.57
N PRO A 97 0.23 -0.30 4.81
CA PRO A 97 0.68 -0.35 3.43
C PRO A 97 0.09 0.81 2.61
N THR A 98 0.93 1.60 1.96
CA THR A 98 0.45 2.69 1.11
C THR A 98 -0.04 2.15 -0.23
N PHE A 99 -1.24 2.58 -0.62
CA PHE A 99 -1.85 2.20 -1.88
C PHE A 99 -1.77 3.35 -2.85
N THR A 100 -1.23 3.06 -4.03
CA THR A 100 -1.40 3.96 -5.16
C THR A 100 -2.48 3.38 -6.05
N GLU A 101 -3.54 4.15 -6.26
CA GLU A 101 -4.55 3.78 -7.23
C GLU A 101 -3.98 4.02 -8.64
N ARG A 102 -3.31 3.01 -9.19
CA ARG A 102 -2.80 3.08 -10.56
C ARG A 102 -3.78 2.45 -11.54
N MET A 103 -3.92 3.08 -12.70
CA MET A 103 -4.56 2.44 -13.84
C MET A 103 -3.63 1.35 -14.38
N ASN A 104 -4.18 0.17 -14.66
CA ASN A 104 -3.40 -0.91 -15.26
C ASN A 104 -2.91 -0.45 -16.65
N GLY A 105 -1.61 -0.60 -16.91
CA GLY A 105 -0.99 -0.22 -18.19
C GLY A 105 -1.65 -0.87 -19.40
N ALA A 106 -2.12 -2.11 -19.29
CA ALA A 106 -2.88 -2.78 -20.35
C ALA A 106 -4.20 -2.06 -20.65
N LYS A 107 -4.88 -1.52 -19.62
CA LYS A 107 -6.12 -0.76 -19.81
C LYS A 107 -5.86 0.57 -20.51
N LEU A 108 -4.78 1.25 -20.15
CA LEU A 108 -4.35 2.47 -20.83
C LEU A 108 -3.99 2.19 -22.29
N ALA A 109 -3.27 1.11 -22.59
CA ALA A 109 -2.93 0.74 -23.96
C ALA A 109 -4.18 0.47 -24.81
N ILE A 110 -5.18 -0.25 -24.28
CA ILE A 110 -6.45 -0.49 -24.98
C ILE A 110 -7.22 0.83 -25.16
N ALA A 111 -7.23 1.71 -24.16
CA ALA A 111 -7.88 3.01 -24.26
C ALA A 111 -7.22 3.88 -25.34
N VAL A 112 -5.88 3.91 -25.40
CA VAL A 112 -5.11 4.57 -26.46
C VAL A 112 -5.50 4.02 -27.82
N MET A 113 -5.46 2.70 -28.00
CA MET A 113 -5.81 2.04 -29.26
C MET A 113 -7.23 2.39 -29.73
N LEU A 114 -8.23 2.27 -28.84
CA LEU A 114 -9.62 2.59 -29.17
C LEU A 114 -9.81 4.08 -29.44
N GLY A 115 -9.16 4.94 -28.66
CA GLY A 115 -9.17 6.38 -28.87
C GLY A 115 -8.57 6.75 -30.22
N THR A 116 -7.44 6.15 -30.61
CA THR A 116 -6.81 6.35 -31.91
C THR A 116 -7.74 5.97 -33.05
N LEU A 117 -8.34 4.78 -32.99
CA LEU A 117 -9.28 4.31 -34.04
C LEU A 117 -10.50 5.22 -34.14
N ALA A 118 -11.14 5.53 -33.01
CA ALA A 118 -12.33 6.38 -32.99
C ALA A 118 -12.02 7.80 -33.47
N GLY A 119 -10.93 8.40 -32.98
CA GLY A 119 -10.52 9.74 -33.37
C GLY A 119 -10.15 9.82 -34.85
N ALA A 120 -9.39 8.86 -35.37
CA ALA A 120 -9.04 8.79 -36.79
C ALA A 120 -10.30 8.68 -37.67
N MET A 121 -11.26 7.83 -37.32
CA MET A 121 -12.51 7.69 -38.07
C MET A 121 -13.35 8.97 -38.04
N LEU A 122 -13.52 9.58 -36.87
CA LEU A 122 -14.34 10.78 -36.70
C LEU A 122 -13.73 11.98 -37.42
N LEU A 123 -12.44 12.24 -37.19
CA LEU A 123 -11.77 13.40 -37.78
C LEU A 123 -11.47 13.19 -39.27
N SER A 124 -11.24 11.97 -39.75
CA SER A 124 -11.19 11.70 -41.20
C SER A 124 -12.49 12.10 -41.89
N GLY A 125 -13.64 11.71 -41.33
CA GLY A 125 -14.94 12.11 -41.88
C GLY A 125 -15.17 13.62 -41.83
N ALA A 126 -14.78 14.27 -40.73
CA ALA A 126 -14.90 15.72 -40.58
C ALA A 126 -14.01 16.48 -41.58
N PHE A 127 -12.75 16.07 -41.74
CA PHE A 127 -11.82 16.71 -42.67
C PHE A 127 -12.16 16.41 -44.13
N ASN A 128 -12.67 15.23 -44.45
CA ASN A 128 -13.19 14.94 -45.78
C ASN A 128 -14.35 15.89 -46.12
N PHE A 129 -15.20 16.22 -45.14
CA PHE A 129 -16.31 17.14 -45.35
C PHE A 129 -15.87 18.61 -45.46
N LEU A 130 -14.89 19.03 -44.68
CA LEU A 130 -14.48 20.44 -44.60
C LEU A 130 -13.42 20.85 -45.62
N SER A 131 -12.47 19.95 -45.92
CA SER A 131 -11.25 20.27 -46.66
C SER A 131 -10.94 19.27 -47.79
N ASP A 132 -11.80 18.27 -48.01
CA ASP A 132 -11.62 17.17 -48.98
C ASP A 132 -10.28 16.40 -48.81
N ASP A 133 -9.69 16.44 -47.61
CA ASP A 133 -8.45 15.74 -47.26
C ASP A 133 -8.68 14.80 -46.07
N PRO A 134 -9.13 13.56 -46.31
CA PRO A 134 -9.34 12.59 -45.25
C PRO A 134 -8.05 12.13 -44.56
N GLN A 135 -6.88 12.26 -45.20
CA GLN A 135 -5.61 11.73 -44.68
C GLN A 135 -5.12 12.55 -43.49
N THR A 136 -5.18 13.89 -43.62
CA THR A 136 -4.87 14.80 -42.50
C THR A 136 -5.76 14.52 -41.30
N GLY A 137 -7.06 14.28 -41.54
CA GLY A 137 -8.00 13.92 -40.48
C GLY A 137 -7.69 12.59 -39.79
N GLN A 138 -7.22 11.57 -40.51
CA GLN A 138 -6.82 10.29 -39.93
C GLN A 138 -5.60 10.43 -39.01
N MET A 139 -4.58 11.17 -39.46
CA MET A 139 -3.34 11.36 -38.71
C MET A 139 -3.58 12.16 -37.43
N LEU A 140 -4.21 13.33 -37.53
CA LEU A 140 -4.52 14.16 -36.37
C LEU A 140 -5.54 13.47 -35.45
N GLY A 141 -6.51 12.78 -36.03
CA GLY A 141 -7.54 12.07 -35.29
C GLY A 141 -6.99 10.94 -34.43
N GLY A 142 -6.00 10.21 -34.92
CA GLY A 142 -5.34 9.17 -34.14
C GLY A 142 -4.71 9.71 -32.85
N ILE A 143 -4.00 10.85 -32.96
CA ILE A 143 -3.32 11.50 -31.84
C ILE A 143 -4.35 12.07 -30.86
N ILE A 144 -5.26 12.93 -31.35
CA ILE A 144 -6.25 13.62 -30.52
C ILE A 144 -7.19 12.62 -29.84
N GLY A 145 -7.66 11.61 -30.58
CA GLY A 145 -8.57 10.59 -30.06
C GLY A 145 -7.95 9.75 -28.95
N SER A 146 -6.66 9.38 -29.09
CA SER A 146 -5.96 8.63 -28.03
C SER A 146 -5.85 9.42 -26.73
N GLY A 147 -5.41 10.69 -26.82
CA GLY A 147 -5.31 11.58 -25.66
C GLY A 147 -6.66 11.84 -25.00
N ALA A 148 -7.69 12.11 -25.81
CA ALA A 148 -9.06 12.30 -25.32
C ALA A 148 -9.59 11.06 -24.59
N MET A 149 -9.38 9.86 -25.15
CA MET A 149 -9.85 8.63 -24.51
C MET A 149 -9.13 8.33 -23.19
N VAL A 150 -7.81 8.55 -23.13
CA VAL A 150 -7.04 8.44 -21.87
C VAL A 150 -7.53 9.45 -20.84
N MET A 151 -7.78 10.70 -21.23
CA MET A 151 -8.33 11.73 -20.35
C MET A 151 -9.72 11.36 -19.83
N VAL A 152 -10.62 10.89 -20.70
CA VAL A 152 -11.95 10.41 -20.31
C VAL A 152 -11.83 9.26 -19.31
N LEU A 153 -10.97 8.28 -19.59
CA LEU A 153 -10.77 7.14 -18.70
C LEU A 153 -10.17 7.57 -17.35
N TRP A 154 -9.20 8.49 -17.37
CA TRP A 154 -8.59 9.05 -16.17
C TRP A 154 -9.62 9.81 -15.33
N TYR A 155 -10.39 10.71 -15.92
CA TYR A 155 -11.44 11.47 -15.24
C TYR A 155 -12.55 10.56 -14.69
N ALA A 156 -13.01 9.59 -15.49
CA ALA A 156 -13.98 8.59 -15.04
C ALA A 156 -13.44 7.71 -13.91
N SER A 157 -12.13 7.45 -13.87
CA SER A 157 -11.51 6.64 -12.83
C SER A 157 -11.38 7.39 -11.49
N GLU A 158 -11.23 8.71 -11.54
CA GLU A 158 -11.05 9.58 -10.37
C GLU A 158 -12.40 9.97 -9.74
N ASN A 159 -13.38 10.27 -10.58
CA ASN A 159 -14.66 10.78 -10.11
C ASN A 159 -15.69 9.64 -9.92
N LYS A 160 -15.93 9.26 -8.66
CA LYS A 160 -16.95 8.25 -8.28
C LYS A 160 -18.35 8.61 -8.80
N ASN A 161 -18.67 9.90 -8.90
CA ASN A 161 -19.98 10.35 -9.37
C ASN A 161 -20.14 10.11 -10.88
N VAL A 162 -19.09 10.34 -11.68
CA VAL A 162 -19.11 10.05 -13.13
C VAL A 162 -19.41 8.57 -13.38
N ARG A 163 -18.78 7.66 -12.63
CA ARG A 163 -19.09 6.22 -12.74
C ARG A 163 -20.53 5.91 -12.32
N ARG A 164 -21.04 6.54 -11.26
CA ARG A 164 -22.44 6.38 -10.84
C ARG A 164 -23.41 6.88 -11.91
N TYR A 165 -23.16 8.03 -12.51
CA TYR A 165 -23.99 8.55 -13.59
C TYR A 165 -23.93 7.68 -14.84
N LEU A 166 -22.75 7.20 -15.24
CA LEU A 166 -22.61 6.26 -16.35
C LEU A 166 -23.35 4.94 -16.07
N ALA A 167 -23.25 4.40 -14.86
CA ALA A 167 -23.96 3.19 -14.46
C ALA A 167 -25.48 3.40 -14.40
N ALA A 168 -25.93 4.54 -13.88
CA ALA A 168 -27.34 4.92 -13.84
C ALA A 168 -27.90 5.12 -15.25
N ALA A 169 -27.19 5.84 -16.11
CA ALA A 169 -27.55 6.03 -17.52
C ALA A 169 -27.64 4.69 -18.25
N LEU A 170 -26.66 3.79 -18.04
CA LEU A 170 -26.68 2.44 -18.57
C LEU A 170 -27.90 1.65 -18.06
N GLY A 171 -28.21 1.72 -16.76
CA GLY A 171 -29.35 1.05 -16.14
C GLY A 171 -30.69 1.56 -16.69
N VAL A 172 -30.88 2.89 -16.78
CA VAL A 172 -32.07 3.51 -17.36
C VAL A 172 -32.22 3.13 -18.83
N ALA A 173 -31.13 3.20 -19.59
CA ALA A 173 -31.16 2.85 -21.01
C ALA A 173 -31.44 1.36 -21.24
N THR A 174 -30.95 0.47 -20.38
CA THR A 174 -31.26 -0.97 -20.42
C THR A 174 -32.72 -1.24 -20.06
N ALA A 175 -33.24 -0.60 -18.99
CA ALA A 175 -34.63 -0.72 -18.58
C ALA A 175 -35.60 -0.20 -19.64
N ALA A 176 -35.26 0.89 -20.31
CA ALA A 176 -36.03 1.43 -21.44
C ALA A 176 -36.09 0.44 -22.61
N GLU A 177 -34.97 -0.22 -22.97
CA GLU A 177 -34.98 -1.23 -24.03
C GLU A 177 -35.81 -2.46 -23.68
N VAL A 178 -35.71 -2.95 -22.45
CA VAL A 178 -36.55 -4.04 -21.94
C VAL A 178 -38.04 -3.65 -21.99
N ALA A 179 -38.39 -2.45 -21.51
CA ALA A 179 -39.77 -1.95 -21.55
C ALA A 179 -40.34 -1.84 -22.97
N ILE A 180 -39.51 -1.42 -23.94
CA ILE A 180 -39.88 -1.40 -25.36
C ILE A 180 -40.10 -2.82 -25.89
N MET A 181 -39.23 -3.78 -25.55
CA MET A 181 -39.39 -5.18 -25.97
C MET A 181 -40.67 -5.82 -25.43
N PHE A 182 -41.12 -5.44 -24.23
CA PHE A 182 -42.34 -5.96 -23.61
C PHE A 182 -43.62 -5.18 -23.98
N GLY A 183 -43.56 -4.19 -24.88
CA GLY A 183 -44.73 -3.51 -25.43
C GLY A 183 -45.59 -2.72 -24.44
N LYS A 184 -45.15 -2.56 -23.19
CA LYS A 184 -45.96 -1.99 -22.09
C LYS A 184 -45.80 -0.49 -21.86
N LEU A 185 -44.94 0.21 -22.61
CA LEU A 185 -44.76 1.65 -22.50
C LEU A 185 -44.89 2.37 -23.85
N SER A 186 -46.14 2.55 -24.30
CA SER A 186 -46.48 3.40 -25.45
C SER A 186 -46.17 4.89 -25.22
N GLY A 187 -46.20 5.38 -23.96
CA GLY A 187 -45.96 6.79 -23.63
C GLY A 187 -44.48 7.23 -23.60
N LEU A 188 -43.58 6.42 -23.02
CA LEU A 188 -42.13 6.73 -22.96
C LEU A 188 -41.41 6.46 -24.29
N GLY A 189 -42.00 5.62 -25.15
CA GLY A 189 -41.55 5.43 -26.53
C GLY A 189 -41.59 6.73 -27.33
N MET A 190 -42.47 7.68 -26.99
CA MET A 190 -42.61 8.96 -27.72
C MET A 190 -41.39 9.88 -27.48
N LEU A 191 -40.94 10.03 -26.24
CA LEU A 191 -39.76 10.83 -25.89
C LEU A 191 -38.46 10.23 -26.48
N TRP A 192 -38.36 8.89 -26.49
CA TRP A 192 -37.22 8.19 -27.09
C TRP A 192 -37.29 8.15 -28.62
N SER A 193 -38.49 8.17 -29.21
CA SER A 193 -38.69 8.32 -30.66
C SER A 193 -38.38 9.73 -31.16
N ALA A 194 -38.46 10.75 -30.30
CA ALA A 194 -38.00 12.10 -30.62
C ALA A 194 -36.46 12.20 -30.67
N LEU A 195 -35.77 11.38 -29.87
CA LEU A 195 -34.32 11.16 -29.94
C LEU A 195 -33.90 10.14 -30.99
N ARG A 196 -34.83 9.44 -31.67
CA ARG A 196 -34.49 8.73 -32.90
C ARG A 196 -34.28 9.80 -33.96
N PRO A 197 -33.04 10.02 -34.44
CA PRO A 197 -32.89 10.83 -35.63
C PRO A 197 -33.67 10.12 -36.74
N ARG A 198 -34.46 10.91 -37.48
CA ARG A 198 -35.39 10.52 -38.56
C ARG A 198 -34.64 9.95 -39.78
N PHE A 199 -33.55 9.21 -39.58
CA PHE A 199 -32.82 8.53 -40.63
C PHE A 199 -33.63 7.30 -41.06
N ILE A 200 -34.19 7.44 -42.25
CA ILE A 200 -34.86 6.43 -43.06
C ILE A 200 -33.79 5.35 -43.37
N GLY A 201 -33.69 4.37 -42.48
CA GLY A 201 -32.72 3.29 -42.56
C GLY A 201 -33.22 2.11 -41.73
N THR A 202 -33.61 1.04 -42.41
CA THR A 202 -34.25 -0.16 -41.88
C THR A 202 -33.44 -0.86 -40.77
N GLY A 203 -34.11 -1.07 -39.62
CA GLY A 203 -33.91 -2.14 -38.61
C GLY A 203 -32.53 -2.37 -37.99
N ILE A 204 -31.53 -2.73 -38.80
CA ILE A 204 -30.31 -3.40 -38.36
C ILE A 204 -29.23 -2.40 -37.94
N LEU A 205 -29.00 -1.35 -38.73
CA LEU A 205 -27.95 -0.34 -38.46
C LEU A 205 -28.21 0.43 -37.16
N VAL A 206 -29.49 0.71 -36.86
CA VAL A 206 -29.88 1.37 -35.60
C VAL A 206 -29.62 0.47 -34.40
N GLY A 207 -29.90 -0.83 -34.51
CA GLY A 207 -29.58 -1.82 -33.49
C GLY A 207 -28.07 -1.93 -33.26
N LEU A 208 -27.29 -1.96 -34.32
CA LEU A 208 -25.82 -2.05 -34.27
C LEU A 208 -25.21 -0.85 -33.53
N ARG A 209 -25.65 0.38 -33.85
CA ARG A 209 -25.18 1.60 -33.19
C ARG A 209 -25.46 1.60 -31.69
N ARG A 210 -26.65 1.16 -31.29
CA ARG A 210 -27.03 1.03 -29.88
C ARG A 210 -26.17 0.01 -29.17
N PHE A 211 -25.99 -1.16 -29.77
CA PHE A 211 -25.11 -2.20 -29.24
C PHE A 211 -23.69 -1.67 -28.96
N PHE A 212 -23.08 -0.96 -29.92
CA PHE A 212 -21.76 -0.37 -29.73
C PHE A 212 -21.74 0.72 -28.66
N ALA A 213 -22.79 1.54 -28.54
CA ALA A 213 -22.89 2.54 -27.49
C ALA A 213 -22.95 1.88 -26.09
N TYR A 214 -23.77 0.84 -25.92
CA TYR A 214 -23.85 0.09 -24.67
C TYR A 214 -22.54 -0.63 -24.34
N ALA A 215 -21.96 -1.32 -25.33
CA ALA A 215 -20.67 -1.98 -25.18
C ALA A 215 -19.58 -0.97 -24.78
N GLY A 216 -19.57 0.22 -25.39
CA GLY A 216 -18.67 1.31 -25.04
C GLY A 216 -18.85 1.81 -23.59
N ILE A 217 -20.08 2.01 -23.13
CA ILE A 217 -20.35 2.44 -21.74
C ILE A 217 -19.93 1.35 -20.73
N VAL A 218 -20.31 0.09 -20.98
CA VAL A 218 -19.91 -1.05 -20.14
C VAL A 218 -18.39 -1.17 -20.09
N PHE A 219 -17.74 -1.03 -21.25
CA PHE A 219 -16.29 -1.04 -21.36
C PHE A 219 -15.66 0.10 -20.54
N LEU A 220 -16.13 1.33 -20.69
CA LEU A 220 -15.63 2.48 -19.91
C LEU A 220 -15.80 2.26 -18.40
N LEU A 221 -16.97 1.77 -17.97
CA LEU A 221 -17.20 1.44 -16.56
C LEU A 221 -16.22 0.38 -16.06
N ARG A 222 -16.05 -0.72 -16.80
CA ARG A 222 -15.12 -1.81 -16.44
C ARG A 222 -13.66 -1.35 -16.40
N MET A 223 -13.27 -0.49 -17.34
CA MET A 223 -11.91 0.03 -17.43
C MET A 223 -11.62 1.07 -16.34
N SER A 224 -12.60 1.91 -15.98
CA SER A 224 -12.46 2.98 -14.98
C SER A 224 -12.26 2.50 -13.54
N VAL A 225 -12.46 1.20 -13.26
CA VAL A 225 -12.15 0.63 -11.94
C VAL A 225 -10.63 0.56 -11.76
N ARG A 226 -10.10 1.44 -10.91
CA ARG A 226 -8.72 1.38 -10.41
C ARG A 226 -8.61 0.20 -9.45
N LYS A 227 -7.51 -0.54 -9.55
CA LYS A 227 -7.17 -1.55 -8.55
C LYS A 227 -6.10 -0.95 -7.63
N PRO A 228 -6.21 -1.12 -6.30
CA PRO A 228 -5.13 -0.71 -5.42
C PRO A 228 -3.88 -1.50 -5.79
N VAL A 229 -2.79 -0.79 -6.09
CA VAL A 229 -1.48 -1.39 -6.31
C VAL A 229 -0.61 -1.04 -5.12
N PHE A 230 -0.09 -2.07 -4.46
CA PHE A 230 0.84 -1.92 -3.35
C PHE A 230 2.13 -1.26 -3.85
N ASN A 231 2.44 -0.06 -3.37
CA ASN A 231 3.68 0.63 -3.72
C ASN A 231 4.80 0.21 -2.76
N ARG A 232 5.43 -0.94 -3.05
CA ARG A 232 6.46 -1.52 -2.19
C ARG A 232 7.63 -0.58 -1.91
N LEU A 233 8.07 0.20 -2.90
CA LEU A 233 9.22 1.11 -2.76
C LEU A 233 8.91 2.27 -1.81
N GLU A 234 7.72 2.87 -1.97
CA GLU A 234 7.27 3.94 -1.08
C GLU A 234 7.04 3.41 0.35
N TYR A 235 6.47 2.21 0.46
CA TYR A 235 6.29 1.56 1.74
C TYR A 235 7.63 1.26 2.42
N GLU A 236 8.61 0.72 1.69
CA GLU A 236 9.97 0.48 2.20
C GLU A 236 10.63 1.76 2.70
N LYS A 237 10.48 2.87 1.98
CA LYS A 237 10.98 4.18 2.41
C LYS A 237 10.35 4.62 3.73
N ASN A 238 9.04 4.47 3.87
CA ASN A 238 8.34 4.84 5.10
C ASN A 238 8.75 3.92 6.27
N LEU A 239 8.92 2.62 6.02
CA LEU A 239 9.43 1.66 7.01
C LEU A 239 10.83 2.05 7.51
N ARG A 240 11.74 2.43 6.61
CA ARG A 240 13.09 2.90 6.98
C ARG A 240 13.01 4.07 7.95
N ILE A 241 12.14 5.05 7.69
CA ILE A 241 11.96 6.22 8.56
C ILE A 241 11.44 5.81 9.94
N CYS A 242 10.40 4.98 10.00
CA CYS A 242 9.82 4.51 11.27
C CYS A 242 10.81 3.68 12.09
N ILE A 243 11.54 2.77 11.45
CA ILE A 243 12.55 1.94 12.10
C ILE A 243 13.73 2.80 12.59
N ALA A 244 14.18 3.78 11.81
CA ALA A 244 15.21 4.74 12.26
C ALA A 244 14.75 5.50 13.51
N LEU A 245 13.53 6.06 13.49
CA LEU A 245 13.01 6.81 14.63
C LEU A 245 12.88 5.93 15.88
N TRP A 246 12.44 4.68 15.71
CA TRP A 246 12.36 3.73 16.81
C TRP A 246 13.75 3.36 17.35
N LEU A 247 14.73 3.12 16.46
CA LEU A 247 16.13 2.84 16.83
C LEU A 247 16.79 4.03 17.54
N ASP A 248 16.49 5.27 17.14
CA ASP A 248 16.99 6.47 17.82
C ASP A 248 16.47 6.55 19.26
N ASN A 249 15.19 6.22 19.48
CA ASN A 249 14.63 6.13 20.82
C ASN A 249 15.24 4.97 21.63
N ALA A 250 15.44 3.81 21.00
CA ALA A 250 16.11 2.66 21.60
C ALA A 250 17.55 3.00 22.04
N ARG A 251 18.27 3.77 21.22
CA ARG A 251 19.62 4.24 21.53
C ARG A 251 19.66 5.11 22.78
N GLN A 252 18.73 6.07 22.89
CA GLN A 252 18.61 6.91 24.09
C GLN A 252 18.30 6.08 25.33
N PHE A 253 17.44 5.06 25.19
CA PHE A 253 17.12 4.14 26.27
C PHE A 253 18.31 3.25 26.69
N ILE A 254 19.09 2.72 25.74
CA ILE A 254 20.30 1.95 26.05
C ILE A 254 21.35 2.82 26.76
N ALA A 255 21.46 4.10 26.38
CA ALA A 255 22.33 5.04 27.07
C ALA A 255 21.90 5.30 28.52
N SER A 256 20.59 5.44 28.78
CA SER A 256 20.10 5.59 30.16
C SER A 256 20.28 4.31 31.00
N LEU A 257 20.17 3.13 30.37
CA LEU A 257 20.50 1.85 31.02
C LEU A 257 21.99 1.76 31.38
N LYS A 258 22.90 2.24 30.53
CA LYS A 258 24.35 2.32 30.83
C LYS A 258 24.59 3.15 32.09
N GLU A 259 23.99 4.34 32.17
CA GLU A 259 24.11 5.23 33.33
C GLU A 259 23.52 4.61 34.60
N ALA A 260 22.35 3.98 34.50
CA ALA A 260 21.71 3.31 35.62
C ALA A 260 22.55 2.12 36.14
N SER A 261 23.13 1.34 35.23
CA SER A 261 24.02 0.22 35.55
C SER A 261 25.30 0.69 36.25
N GLN A 262 25.91 1.79 35.77
CA GLN A 262 27.11 2.38 36.39
C GLN A 262 26.83 2.86 37.82
N LYS A 263 25.70 3.53 38.05
CA LYS A 263 25.29 3.99 39.40
C LYS A 263 25.01 2.82 40.35
N SER A 264 24.46 1.72 39.84
CA SER A 264 24.19 0.52 40.65
C SER A 264 25.47 -0.22 41.04
N GLY A 265 26.49 -0.22 40.16
CA GLY A 265 27.79 -0.85 40.41
C GLY A 265 28.58 -0.25 41.56
N GLU A 266 28.28 0.99 41.97
CA GLU A 266 28.96 1.66 43.07
C GLU A 266 28.24 1.51 44.43
N LYS A 267 26.98 1.04 44.46
CA LYS A 267 26.20 0.99 45.71
C LYS A 267 25.27 -0.18 45.96
N GLN A 268 24.98 -1.08 45.02
CA GLN A 268 24.02 -2.15 45.32
C GLN A 268 24.23 -3.37 44.41
N ALA A 269 24.70 -4.46 45.01
CA ALA A 269 24.06 -5.74 44.74
C ALA A 269 22.56 -5.50 44.98
N LEU A 270 21.74 -5.45 43.92
CA LEU A 270 20.30 -5.46 44.08
C LEU A 270 19.97 -6.60 45.05
N PRO A 271 19.39 -6.33 46.23
CA PRO A 271 19.05 -7.40 47.13
C PRO A 271 18.07 -8.30 46.38
N GLU A 272 18.44 -9.57 46.21
CA GLU A 272 17.63 -10.65 45.62
C GLU A 272 16.11 -10.53 45.86
N PRO A 273 15.62 -10.11 47.05
CA PRO A 273 14.18 -9.92 47.27
C PRO A 273 13.47 -8.96 46.32
N VAL A 274 14.11 -7.93 45.78
CA VAL A 274 13.43 -6.96 44.89
C VAL A 274 13.23 -7.53 43.49
N ILE A 275 14.23 -8.27 43.00
CA ILE A 275 14.13 -8.99 41.72
C ILE A 275 13.12 -10.12 41.87
N ALA A 276 13.19 -10.91 42.94
CA ALA A 276 12.23 -11.98 43.22
C ALA A 276 10.79 -11.47 43.37
N LYS A 277 10.59 -10.29 43.98
CA LYS A 277 9.25 -9.69 44.12
C LYS A 277 8.69 -9.16 42.81
N LYS A 278 9.53 -8.54 41.96
CA LYS A 278 9.10 -8.16 40.60
C LYS A 278 8.81 -9.38 39.75
N LEU A 279 9.69 -10.39 39.76
CA LEU A 279 9.53 -11.64 39.01
C LEU A 279 8.30 -12.42 39.47
N GLY A 280 8.06 -12.50 40.78
CA GLY A 280 6.84 -13.06 41.38
C GLY A 280 5.59 -12.30 40.98
N GLY A 281 5.65 -10.96 40.88
CA GLY A 281 4.56 -10.15 40.36
C GLY A 281 4.27 -10.41 38.88
N TYR A 282 5.30 -10.59 38.05
CA TYR A 282 5.14 -10.95 36.64
C TYR A 282 4.58 -12.37 36.48
N LEU A 283 5.12 -13.36 37.20
CA LEU A 283 4.61 -14.74 37.21
C LEU A 283 3.17 -14.81 37.70
N HIS A 284 2.81 -14.01 38.71
CA HIS A 284 1.44 -13.97 39.21
C HIS A 284 0.47 -13.37 38.17
N LYS A 285 0.87 -12.30 37.46
CA LYS A 285 0.10 -11.74 36.34
C LYS A 285 -0.02 -12.72 35.16
N LEU A 286 1.03 -13.50 34.89
CA LEU A 286 1.02 -14.56 33.89
C LEU A 286 0.10 -15.73 34.27
N HIS A 287 0.00 -16.04 35.56
CA HIS A 287 -0.94 -17.05 36.07
C HIS A 287 -2.39 -16.56 36.15
N GLN A 288 -2.60 -15.25 36.33
CA GLN A 288 -3.93 -14.64 36.37
C GLN A 288 -4.51 -14.35 34.99
N SER A 289 -3.68 -14.22 33.96
CA SER A 289 -4.13 -14.20 32.56
C SER A 289 -4.57 -15.62 32.17
N GLN A 290 -5.87 -15.88 32.25
CA GLN A 290 -6.45 -17.19 31.96
C GLN A 290 -6.18 -17.63 30.52
N PRO A 291 -6.03 -18.94 30.24
CA PRO A 291 -5.83 -19.47 28.89
C PRO A 291 -6.99 -19.19 27.92
N ALA A 292 -8.15 -18.70 28.41
CA ALA A 292 -9.28 -18.33 27.58
C ALA A 292 -9.06 -17.05 26.75
N GLU A 293 -8.20 -16.13 27.21
CA GLU A 293 -7.88 -14.89 26.46
C GLU A 293 -6.77 -15.09 25.42
N LEU A 294 -5.96 -16.16 25.54
CA LEU A 294 -4.94 -16.53 24.56
C LEU A 294 -5.47 -17.34 23.37
N ALA A 295 -6.70 -17.88 23.47
CA ALA A 295 -7.31 -18.66 22.39
C ALA A 295 -8.12 -17.79 21.39
N THR A 296 -8.29 -16.50 21.66
CA THR A 296 -9.11 -15.58 20.84
C THR A 296 -8.37 -14.34 20.34
N ALA A 297 -7.06 -14.21 20.58
CA ALA A 297 -6.17 -13.17 20.06
C ALA A 297 -5.20 -13.75 19.01
#